data_AF-A0A6B1GP96-F1
#
_entry.id   AF-A0A6B1GP96-F1
#
_cell.length_a   1.000
_cell.length_b   1.000
_cell.length_c   1.000
_cell.angle_alpha   90.00
_cell.angle_beta   90.00
_cell.angle_gamma   90.00
#
_symmetry.space_group_name_H-M   'P 1'
#
loop_
_entity.id
_entity.type
_entity.pdbx_description
1 polymer ?
#
loop_
_entity_poly.entity_id
_entity_poly.type
_entity_poly.pdbx_seq_one_letter_code
_entity_poly.pdbx_strand_id
1 'polypeptide(L)'
;MEARAMFELIRSWLDAIRRNHALEHATVAVLLARRGPTRLAGRATASGFVILGDLETDEVAAAAHEALRRLQAGEASLAISPLCGTTIAVGAGLCALAATLVLATGRP
;
A
#
# COMPACT_ATOMS: atom_id res chain seq x y z
N MET A 1 -1.74 16.04 -28.97
CA MET A 1 -2.54 14.82 -28.73
C MET A 1 -1.74 13.73 -28.01
N GLU A 2 -0.44 13.58 -28.29
CA GLU A 2 0.42 12.58 -27.65
C GLU A 2 0.63 12.78 -26.15
N ALA A 3 0.88 14.02 -25.70
CA ALA A 3 1.04 14.32 -24.27
C ALA A 3 -0.21 13.95 -23.45
N ARG A 4 -1.41 14.21 -23.98
CA ARG A 4 -2.67 13.84 -23.31
C ARG A 4 -2.82 12.33 -23.18
N ALA A 5 -2.51 11.58 -24.23
CA ALA A 5 -2.55 10.12 -24.20
C ALA A 5 -1.55 9.54 -23.17
N MET A 6 -0.34 10.10 -23.10
CA MET A 6 0.67 9.74 -22.11
C MET A 6 0.17 10.00 -20.67
N PHE A 7 -0.41 11.16 -20.42
CA PHE A 7 -0.95 11.49 -19.09
C PHE A 7 -2.10 10.57 -18.68
N GLU A 8 -2.99 10.21 -19.59
CA GLU A 8 -4.07 9.25 -19.31
C GLU A 8 -3.52 7.86 -18.99
N LEU A 9 -2.49 7.41 -19.72
CA LEU A 9 -1.83 6.13 -19.46
C LEU A 9 -1.21 6.10 -18.06
N ILE A 10 -0.45 7.14 -17.70
CA ILE A 10 0.17 7.26 -16.38
C ILE A 10 -0.89 7.28 -15.28
N ARG A 11 -1.98 8.03 -15.48
CA ARG A 11 -3.07 8.10 -14.50
C ARG A 11 -3.72 6.74 -14.29
N SER A 12 -4.07 6.04 -15.36
CA SER A 12 -4.65 4.70 -15.30
C SER A 12 -3.73 3.71 -14.57
N TRP A 13 -2.43 3.79 -14.82
CA TRP A 13 -1.43 2.93 -14.18
C TRP A 13 -1.32 3.23 -12.67
N LEU A 14 -1.28 4.50 -12.28
CA LEU A 14 -1.27 4.91 -10.87
C LEU A 14 -2.55 4.49 -10.13
N ASP A 15 -3.71 4.63 -10.77
CA ASP A 15 -4.99 4.24 -10.17
C ASP A 15 -5.06 2.72 -9.96
N ALA A 16 -4.53 1.93 -10.89
CA ALA A 16 -4.41 0.48 -10.72
C ALA A 16 -3.54 0.11 -9.51
N ILE A 17 -2.37 0.76 -9.36
CA ILE A 17 -1.49 0.55 -8.20
C ILE A 17 -2.21 0.90 -6.90
N ARG A 18 -2.88 2.06 -6.85
CA ARG A 18 -3.60 2.50 -5.63
C ARG A 18 -4.68 1.52 -5.22
N ARG A 19 -5.46 1.01 -6.18
CA ARG A 19 -6.53 0.02 -5.92
C ARG A 19 -5.95 -1.29 -5.42
N ASN A 20 -4.88 -1.79 -6.05
CA ASN A 20 -4.25 -3.03 -5.63
C ASN A 20 -3.57 -2.91 -4.27
N HIS A 21 -2.98 -1.76 -3.95
CA HIS A 21 -2.37 -1.48 -2.64
C HIS A 21 -3.43 -1.37 -1.54
N ALA A 22 -4.58 -0.76 -1.83
CA ALA A 22 -5.72 -0.75 -0.92
C ALA A 22 -6.22 -2.18 -0.62
N LEU A 23 -6.31 -3.03 -1.65
CA LEU A 23 -6.70 -4.42 -1.48
C LEU A 23 -5.65 -5.24 -0.73
N GLU A 24 -4.36 -5.00 -0.97
CA GLU A 24 -3.25 -5.60 -0.22
C GLU A 24 -3.38 -5.30 1.28
N HIS A 25 -3.52 -4.02 1.64
CA HIS A 25 -3.71 -3.58 3.03
C HIS A 25 -4.93 -4.25 3.67
N ALA A 26 -6.07 -4.26 2.98
CA ALA A 26 -7.28 -4.87 3.49
C ALA A 26 -7.13 -6.39 3.67
N THR A 27 -6.41 -7.05 2.76
CA THR A 27 -6.12 -8.49 2.85
C THR A 27 -5.24 -8.79 4.06
N VAL A 28 -4.19 -8.02 4.29
CA VAL A 28 -3.33 -8.14 5.48
C VAL A 28 -4.13 -7.90 6.76
N ALA A 29 -5.01 -6.89 6.79
CA ALA A 29 -5.87 -6.62 7.94
C ALA A 29 -6.80 -7.81 8.26
N VAL A 30 -7.40 -8.43 7.23
CA VAL A 30 -8.22 -9.64 7.39
C VAL A 30 -7.39 -10.82 7.90
N LEU A 31 -6.20 -11.06 7.35
CA LEU A 31 -5.31 -12.13 7.81
C LEU A 31 -4.90 -11.95 9.28
N LEU A 32 -4.53 -10.73 9.67
CA LEU A 32 -4.18 -10.41 11.06
C LEU A 32 -5.37 -10.55 12.00
N ALA A 33 -6.59 -10.22 11.55
CA ALA A 33 -7.79 -10.44 12.34
C ALA A 33 -8.10 -11.93 12.55
N ARG A 34 -7.77 -12.79 11.59
CA ARG A 34 -8.00 -14.25 11.67
C ARG A 34 -6.93 -14.97 12.49
N ARG A 35 -5.65 -14.66 12.26
CA ARG A 35 -4.51 -15.38 12.86
C ARG A 35 -3.95 -14.71 14.11
N GLY A 36 -4.32 -13.46 14.38
CA GLY A 36 -3.64 -12.63 15.37
C GLY A 36 -2.32 -12.05 14.84
N PRO A 37 -1.49 -11.45 15.71
CA PRO A 37 -0.24 -10.83 15.33
C PRO A 37 0.72 -11.83 14.68
N THR A 38 1.05 -11.61 13.40
CA THR A 38 2.02 -12.41 12.64
C THR A 38 2.87 -11.51 11.74
N ARG A 39 4.05 -12.01 11.33
CA ARG A 39 4.97 -11.29 10.45
C ARG A 39 4.55 -11.49 9.00
N LEU A 40 3.91 -10.48 8.43
CA LEU A 40 3.53 -10.43 7.02
C LEU A 40 4.19 -9.24 6.35
N ALA A 41 4.55 -9.40 5.08
CA ALA A 41 4.93 -8.30 4.20
C ALA A 41 4.06 -8.34 2.94
N GLY A 42 3.64 -7.17 2.46
CA GLY A 42 2.86 -7.04 1.24
C GLY A 42 3.57 -6.16 0.22
N ARG A 43 3.29 -6.40 -1.06
CA ARG A 43 3.75 -5.55 -2.17
C ARG A 43 2.72 -5.52 -3.29
N ALA A 44 2.12 -4.37 -3.52
CA ALA A 44 1.25 -4.11 -4.68
C ALA A 44 1.99 -3.60 -5.93
N THR A 45 1.43 -3.92 -7.08
CA THR A 45 1.82 -3.45 -8.42
C THR A 45 0.56 -3.03 -9.19
N ALA A 46 0.69 -2.60 -10.46
CA ALA A 46 -0.47 -2.30 -11.30
C ALA A 46 -1.30 -3.56 -11.67
N SER A 47 -0.71 -4.75 -11.57
CA SER A 47 -1.35 -6.01 -11.97
C SER A 47 -1.89 -6.85 -10.80
N GLY A 48 -1.66 -6.43 -9.55
CA GLY A 48 -2.16 -7.11 -8.36
C GLY A 48 -1.27 -6.83 -7.16
N PHE A 49 -1.17 -7.79 -6.26
CA PHE A 49 -0.27 -7.72 -5.11
C PHE A 49 0.22 -9.12 -4.72
N VAL A 50 1.29 -9.15 -3.93
CA VAL A 50 1.82 -10.38 -3.31
C VAL A 50 1.89 -10.19 -1.80
N ILE A 51 1.69 -11.28 -1.06
CA ILE A 51 1.89 -11.34 0.39
C ILE A 51 2.97 -12.39 0.67
N LEU A 52 3.92 -12.03 1.53
CA LEU A 52 4.99 -12.88 2.01
C LEU A 52 4.75 -13.16 3.50
N GLY A 53 4.73 -14.44 3.85
CA GLY A 53 4.52 -14.92 5.22
C GLY A 53 4.31 -16.43 5.23
N ASP A 54 4.23 -17.00 6.43
CA ASP A 54 3.89 -18.41 6.65
C ASP A 54 2.37 -18.60 6.55
N LEU A 55 1.89 -18.74 5.30
CA LEU A 55 0.48 -18.73 4.93
C LEU A 55 0.20 -19.75 3.82
N GLU A 56 -0.97 -20.37 3.87
CA GLU A 56 -1.47 -21.17 2.76
C GLU A 56 -2.07 -20.25 1.67
N THR A 57 -1.90 -20.64 0.40
CA THR A 57 -2.38 -19.79 -0.72
C THR A 57 -3.90 -19.61 -0.70
N ASP A 58 -4.65 -20.66 -0.33
CA ASP A 58 -6.11 -20.60 -0.21
C ASP A 58 -6.56 -19.68 0.91
N GLU A 59 -5.77 -19.58 1.99
CA GLU A 59 -6.05 -18.64 3.08
C GLU A 59 -5.90 -17.19 2.60
N VAL A 60 -4.84 -16.90 1.84
CA VAL A 60 -4.63 -15.58 1.23
C VAL A 60 -5.74 -15.24 0.25
N ALA A 61 -6.14 -16.18 -0.60
CA ALA A 61 -7.23 -15.99 -1.56
C ALA A 61 -8.57 -15.71 -0.86
N ALA A 62 -8.89 -16.48 0.18
CA ALA A 62 -10.10 -16.28 0.97
C ALA A 62 -10.09 -14.93 1.72
N ALA A 63 -8.93 -14.50 2.23
CA ALA A 63 -8.79 -13.20 2.86
C ALA A 63 -8.91 -12.05 1.85
N ALA A 64 -8.36 -12.20 0.64
CA ALA A 64 -8.42 -11.20 -0.42
C ALA A 64 -9.85 -11.01 -0.94
N HIS A 65 -10.61 -12.08 -1.14
CA HIS A 65 -12.02 -11.99 -1.53
C HIS A 65 -12.86 -11.28 -0.46
N GLU A 66 -12.63 -11.62 0.81
CA GLU A 66 -13.34 -10.96 1.92
C GLU A 66 -12.96 -9.48 2.03
N ALA A 67 -11.67 -9.16 1.93
CA ALA A 67 -11.17 -7.80 1.91
C ALA A 67 -11.79 -6.98 0.78
N LEU A 68 -11.85 -7.53 -0.44
CA LEU A 68 -12.48 -6.87 -1.59
C LEU A 68 -13.96 -6.60 -1.33
N ARG A 69 -14.70 -7.60 -0.84
CA ARG A 69 -16.13 -7.46 -0.52
C ARG A 69 -16.37 -6.37 0.53
N ARG A 70 -15.55 -6.30 1.57
CA ARG A 70 -15.64 -5.28 2.63
C ARG A 70 -15.30 -3.88 2.12
N LEU A 71 -14.25 -3.75 1.30
CA LEU A 71 -13.91 -2.48 0.64
C LEU A 71 -15.07 -1.99 -0.25
N GLN A 72 -15.66 -2.89 -1.04
CA GLN A 72 -16.82 -2.58 -1.88
C GLN A 72 -18.07 -2.22 -1.06
N ALA A 73 -18.21 -2.78 0.14
CA ALA A 73 -19.26 -2.43 1.10
C ALA A 73 -19.03 -1.07 1.82
N GLY A 74 -17.92 -0.38 1.54
CA GLY A 74 -17.63 0.95 2.06
C GLY A 74 -16.70 0.98 3.27
N GLU A 75 -16.09 -0.14 3.67
CA GLU A 75 -15.12 -0.20 4.77
C GLU A 75 -13.74 0.35 4.35
N ALA A 76 -13.69 1.62 3.94
CA ALA A 76 -12.51 2.25 3.36
C ALA A 76 -11.30 2.33 4.32
N SER A 77 -11.51 2.24 5.63
CA SER A 77 -10.42 2.21 6.62
C SER A 77 -9.49 1.02 6.43
N LEU A 78 -9.98 -0.10 5.89
CA LEU A 78 -9.17 -1.28 5.60
C LEU A 78 -8.11 -1.04 4.51
N ALA A 79 -8.32 -0.02 3.66
CA ALA A 79 -7.36 0.34 2.61
C ALA A 79 -6.10 1.03 3.16
N ILE A 80 -6.07 1.40 4.44
CA ILE A 80 -5.00 2.20 5.04
C ILE A 80 -4.33 1.37 6.15
N SER A 81 -3.00 1.21 6.03
CA SER A 81 -2.18 0.53 7.03
C SER A 81 -1.23 1.54 7.68
N PRO A 82 -1.09 1.54 9.02
CA PRO A 82 -0.06 2.33 9.70
C PRO A 82 1.36 1.83 9.39
N LEU A 83 1.50 0.60 8.89
CA LEU A 83 2.77 -0.03 8.51
C LEU A 83 3.03 0.05 7.00
N CYS A 84 2.34 0.95 6.29
CA CYS A 84 2.51 1.15 4.85
C CYS A 84 3.94 1.60 4.52
N GLY A 85 4.70 0.74 3.86
CA GLY A 85 6.10 0.97 3.54
C GLY A 85 6.35 2.24 2.71
N THR A 86 5.46 2.58 1.77
CA THR A 86 5.57 3.82 0.99
C THR A 86 5.35 5.06 1.84
N THR A 87 4.41 5.03 2.78
CA THR A 87 4.18 6.15 3.72
C THR A 87 5.40 6.36 4.61
N ILE A 88 5.97 5.28 5.14
CA ILE A 88 7.18 5.32 5.96
C ILE A 88 8.36 5.88 5.15
N ALA A 89 8.59 5.37 3.94
CA ALA A 89 9.71 5.80 3.09
C ALA A 89 9.61 7.28 2.70
N VAL A 90 8.42 7.75 2.31
CA VAL A 90 8.19 9.16 1.97
C VAL A 90 8.38 10.04 3.21
N GLY A 91 7.80 9.66 4.35
CA GLY A 91 7.96 10.39 5.60
C GLY A 91 9.43 10.50 6.03
N ALA A 92 10.15 9.39 6.04
CA ALA A 92 11.58 9.35 6.37
C ALA A 92 12.41 10.21 5.41
N GLY A 93 12.14 10.14 4.10
CA GLY A 93 12.83 10.95 3.09
C GLY A 93 12.60 12.45 3.26
N LEU A 94 11.36 12.87 3.53
CA LEU A 94 11.04 14.28 3.79
C LEU A 94 11.69 14.78 5.08
N CYS A 95 11.66 13.98 6.14
CA CYS A 95 12.34 14.31 7.41
C CYS A 95 13.85 14.47 7.22
N ALA A 96 14.48 13.54 6.48
CA ALA A 96 15.91 13.61 6.18
C ALA A 96 16.24 14.87 5.38
N LEU A 97 15.45 15.17 4.33
CA LEU A 97 15.63 16.38 3.53
C LEU A 97 15.53 17.65 4.38
N ALA A 98 14.50 17.74 5.23
CA ALA A 98 14.32 18.89 6.12
C ALA A 98 15.51 19.05 7.08
N ALA A 99 15.98 17.96 7.70
CA ALA A 99 17.14 17.99 8.59
C ALA A 99 18.40 18.44 7.86
N THR A 100 18.65 17.93 6.65
CA THR A 100 19.81 18.36 5.83
C THR A 100 19.73 19.83 5.46
N LEU A 101 18.56 20.34 5.07
CA LEU A 101 18.39 21.77 4.75
C LEU A 101 18.63 22.65 5.97
N VAL A 102 18.12 22.28 7.14
CA VAL A 102 18.37 23.00 8.40
C VAL A 102 19.86 23.00 8.73
N LEU A 103 20.54 21.86 8.65
CA LEU A 103 21.98 21.78 8.92
C LEU A 103 22.82 22.55 7.89
N ALA A 104 22.41 22.59 6.62
CA ALA A 104 23.13 23.29 5.57
C ALA A 104 22.93 24.82 5.61
N THR A 105 21.78 25.28 6.10
CA THR A 105 21.43 26.72 6.20
C THR A 105 21.66 27.29 7.60
N GLY A 106 21.76 26.43 8.60
CA GLY A 106 22.11 26.76 9.97
C GLY A 106 23.52 27.33 10.02
N ARG A 107 23.60 28.67 9.96
CA ARG A 107 24.78 29.38 10.48
C ARG A 107 24.86 29.07 11.99
N PRO A 108 26.06 28.88 12.55
CA PRO A 108 26.23 28.52 13.96
C PRO A 108 25.52 29.50 14.90
#